data_AF-A0A452XZ29-F1
#
_entry.id   AF-A0A452XZ29-F1
#
_cell.length_a   1.000
_cell.length_b   1.000
_cell.length_c   1.000
_cell.angle_alpha   90.00
_cell.angle_beta   90.00
_cell.angle_gamma   90.00
#
_symmetry.space_group_name_H-M   'P 1'
#
loop_
_entity.id
_entity.type
_entity.pdbx_description
1 polymer ?
#
loop_
_entity_poly.entity_id
_entity_poly.type
_entity_poly.pdbx_seq_one_letter_code
_entity_poly.pdbx_strand_id
1 'polypeptide(L)'
;VLARGTECDLAMLSVENEEFWRGTEPLQLGRLPCLQDSVTVVGYPLGGDTISVTKGVVSRIEVTPYAHGTSDLLGVQIDAAINAGNSGGPAFNEQGECIGVAFQVFRSDEAENIGYVIPTTVVSHFLNDYRKNGKYTGFPCLGVLLQKLENPALRESLKVPSSEGVLVRRVEPTAPASSVLRKGDVITSFDGVSVGCEGTVPFRSTERIAFRYLTSQKYAGDVAQLGIIREGNVMKVQTILHPRKHLVPFNVDGGQPSYLIVAGLVFTPLTEPFIE
;
A
#
# COMPACT_ATOMS: atom_id res chain seq x y z
N VAL A 1 1.48 10.90 20.20
CA VAL A 1 1.18 10.29 18.88
C VAL A 1 -0.31 10.06 18.81
N LEU A 2 -0.98 10.62 17.81
CA LEU A 2 -2.44 10.53 17.63
C LEU A 2 -2.86 9.25 16.91
N ALA A 3 -2.14 8.87 15.84
CA ALA A 3 -2.40 7.66 15.07
C ALA A 3 -1.12 7.11 14.44
N ARG A 4 -1.09 5.81 14.19
CA ARG A 4 -0.01 5.11 13.48
C ARG A 4 -0.62 4.16 12.47
N GLY A 5 -0.22 4.27 11.21
CA GLY A 5 -0.55 3.34 10.14
C GLY A 5 0.70 2.58 9.75
N THR A 6 0.93 1.43 10.37
CA THR A 6 2.15 0.62 10.13
C THR A 6 2.23 0.11 8.69
N GLU A 7 1.10 -0.25 8.10
CA GLU A 7 1.03 -0.75 6.71
C GLU A 7 1.47 0.28 5.67
N CYS A 8 1.25 1.57 5.96
CA CYS A 8 1.60 2.68 5.08
C CYS A 8 2.76 3.52 5.59
N ASP A 9 3.43 3.11 6.67
CA ASP A 9 4.56 3.83 7.29
C ASP A 9 4.27 5.32 7.58
N LEU A 10 3.08 5.60 8.13
CA LEU A 10 2.66 6.96 8.50
C LEU A 10 2.32 7.07 9.99
N ALA A 11 2.62 8.22 10.58
CA ALA A 11 2.18 8.58 11.92
C ALA A 11 1.66 10.02 11.95
N MET A 12 0.64 10.25 12.76
CA MET A 12 0.13 11.59 13.04
C MET A 12 0.52 11.99 14.46
N LEU A 13 1.14 13.16 14.59
CA LEU A 13 1.67 13.67 15.85
C LEU A 13 0.89 14.92 16.29
N SER A 14 0.97 15.21 17.58
CA SER A 14 0.43 16.42 18.20
C SER A 14 1.51 17.02 19.08
N VAL A 15 1.55 18.35 19.15
CA VAL A 15 2.44 19.11 20.04
C VAL A 15 1.56 20.02 20.89
N GLU A 16 1.66 19.87 22.21
CA GLU A 16 0.82 20.62 23.17
C GLU A 16 1.24 22.08 23.33
N ASN A 17 2.53 22.38 23.15
CA ASN A 17 3.05 23.74 23.31
C ASN A 17 2.56 24.65 22.16
N GLU A 18 1.72 25.63 22.46
CA GLU A 18 1.20 26.62 21.50
C GLU A 18 2.30 27.47 20.84
N GLU A 19 3.44 27.67 21.51
CA GLU A 19 4.56 28.41 20.95
C GLU A 19 5.13 27.75 19.69
N PHE A 20 5.11 26.41 19.64
CA PHE A 20 5.54 25.64 18.47
C PHE A 20 4.74 25.99 17.21
N TRP A 21 3.45 26.32 17.37
CA TRP A 21 2.52 26.60 16.27
C TRP A 21 2.47 28.08 15.87
N ARG A 22 3.15 28.96 16.62
CA ARG A 22 3.07 30.40 16.39
C ARG A 22 3.78 30.76 15.08
N GLY A 23 3.00 31.23 14.10
CA GLY A 23 3.53 31.66 12.79
C GLY A 23 3.87 30.50 11.84
N THR A 24 3.45 29.27 12.14
CA THR A 24 3.62 28.14 11.23
C THR A 24 2.57 28.16 10.12
N GLU A 25 3.00 27.94 8.88
CA GLU A 25 2.10 27.76 7.74
C GLU A 25 2.07 26.27 7.35
N PRO A 26 0.90 25.62 7.33
CA PRO A 26 0.81 24.21 6.96
C PRO A 26 1.03 24.03 5.44
N LEU A 27 1.71 22.94 5.09
CA LEU A 27 1.90 22.56 3.68
C LEU A 27 0.57 22.16 3.04
N GLN A 28 0.40 22.50 1.77
CA GLN A 28 -0.70 22.01 0.95
C GLN A 28 -0.31 20.69 0.28
N LEU A 29 -1.24 19.73 0.28
CA LEU A 29 -1.05 18.46 -0.42
C LEU A 29 -1.31 18.66 -1.91
N GLY A 30 -0.30 18.36 -2.72
CA GLY A 30 -0.38 18.36 -4.18
C GLY A 30 -1.00 17.08 -4.73
N ARG A 31 -1.23 17.08 -6.05
CA ARG A 31 -1.69 15.89 -6.78
C ARG A 31 -0.57 14.86 -6.95
N LEU A 32 -0.94 13.63 -7.26
CA LEU A 32 0.02 12.59 -7.63
C LEU A 32 0.81 13.06 -8.88
N PRO A 33 2.15 13.09 -8.85
CA PRO A 33 2.97 13.64 -9.94
C PRO A 33 2.97 12.74 -11.18
N CYS A 34 3.51 13.23 -12.29
CA CYS A 34 3.81 12.49 -13.51
C CYS A 34 5.28 12.03 -13.52
N LEU A 35 5.60 11.09 -14.40
CA LEU A 35 7.00 10.73 -14.65
C LEU A 35 7.77 11.95 -15.17
N GLN A 36 9.03 12.08 -14.76
CA GLN A 36 9.93 13.21 -15.02
C GLN A 36 9.57 14.55 -14.35
N ASP A 37 8.46 14.64 -13.59
CA ASP A 37 8.20 15.84 -12.79
C ASP A 37 9.34 16.05 -11.77
N SER A 38 9.79 17.29 -11.60
CA SER A 38 10.82 17.61 -10.62
C SER A 38 10.29 17.44 -9.21
N VAL A 39 11.14 16.87 -8.34
CA VAL A 39 10.86 16.65 -6.93
C VAL A 39 12.01 17.19 -6.08
N THR A 40 11.67 17.80 -4.96
CA THR A 40 12.64 18.24 -3.94
C THR A 40 12.26 17.63 -2.60
N VAL A 41 13.16 16.88 -1.99
CA VAL A 41 12.99 16.28 -0.66
C VAL A 41 13.69 17.15 0.36
N VAL A 42 13.00 17.42 1.47
CA VAL A 42 13.50 18.26 2.55
C VAL A 42 13.42 17.48 3.87
N GLY A 43 14.52 17.46 4.63
CA GLY A 43 14.58 16.71 5.88
C GLY A 43 15.84 17.02 6.70
N TYR A 44 16.09 16.23 7.73
CA TYR A 44 17.24 16.38 8.63
C TYR A 44 18.09 15.11 8.59
N PRO A 45 19.26 15.10 7.94
CA PRO A 45 20.06 13.90 7.78
C PRO A 45 20.66 13.45 9.11
N LEU A 46 20.95 12.16 9.22
CA LEU A 46 21.52 11.57 10.43
C LEU A 46 22.84 12.26 10.82
N GLY A 47 22.94 12.67 12.09
CA GLY A 47 24.13 13.31 12.66
C GLY A 47 24.21 14.83 12.49
N GLY A 48 23.22 15.46 11.87
CA GLY A 48 23.09 16.91 11.78
C GLY A 48 21.80 17.45 12.43
N ASP A 49 21.81 18.71 12.82
CA ASP A 49 20.67 19.50 13.31
C ASP A 49 20.20 20.55 12.27
N THR A 50 20.84 20.59 11.11
CA THR A 50 20.54 21.50 10.01
C THR A 50 19.71 20.82 8.92
N ILE A 51 18.93 21.64 8.21
CA ILE A 51 18.07 21.19 7.13
C ILE A 51 18.90 20.76 5.91
N SER A 52 18.50 19.66 5.28
CA SER A 52 19.08 19.17 4.02
C SER A 52 18.02 19.15 2.93
N VAL A 53 18.46 19.41 1.71
CA VAL A 53 17.61 19.48 0.52
C VAL A 53 18.26 18.64 -0.58
N THR A 54 17.51 17.67 -1.12
CA THR A 54 17.92 16.89 -2.29
C THR A 54 16.89 17.08 -3.40
N LYS A 55 17.36 17.19 -4.64
CA LYS A 55 16.52 17.41 -5.82
C LYS A 55 16.71 16.29 -6.82
N GLY A 56 15.63 15.91 -7.48
CA GLY A 56 15.61 14.91 -8.52
C GLY A 56 14.34 15.02 -9.36
N VAL A 57 13.94 13.90 -9.95
CA VAL A 57 12.71 13.73 -10.71
C VAL A 57 11.98 12.46 -10.29
N VAL A 58 10.70 12.38 -10.64
CA VAL A 58 9.91 11.16 -10.49
C VAL A 58 10.32 10.14 -11.56
N SER A 59 10.92 9.04 -11.14
CA SER A 59 11.46 7.99 -12.03
C SER A 59 10.42 6.91 -12.34
N ARG A 60 9.56 6.56 -11.38
CA ARG A 60 8.54 5.51 -11.54
C ARG A 60 7.37 5.72 -10.59
N ILE A 61 6.19 5.27 -10.98
CA ILE A 61 5.03 5.16 -10.10
C ILE A 61 4.52 3.73 -10.22
N GLU A 62 4.57 2.98 -9.12
CA GLU A 62 4.19 1.57 -9.12
C GLU A 62 3.59 1.16 -7.76
N VAL A 63 3.01 -0.04 -7.71
CA VAL A 63 2.61 -0.64 -6.44
C VAL A 63 3.85 -1.31 -5.86
N THR A 64 4.31 -0.84 -4.71
CA THR A 64 5.56 -1.28 -4.06
C THR A 64 5.26 -1.87 -2.69
N PRO A 65 6.05 -2.87 -2.25
CA PRO A 65 6.04 -3.27 -0.85
C PRO A 65 6.59 -2.14 0.00
N TYR A 66 5.91 -1.79 1.09
CA TYR A 66 6.41 -0.83 2.06
C TYR A 66 7.30 -1.58 3.05
N ALA A 67 8.55 -1.16 3.25
CA ALA A 67 9.55 -1.97 3.97
C ALA A 67 9.15 -2.35 5.40
N HIS A 68 8.41 -1.48 6.09
CA HIS A 68 7.85 -1.72 7.43
C HIS A 68 6.35 -2.09 7.40
N GLY A 69 5.76 -2.16 6.20
CA GLY A 69 4.35 -2.42 5.97
C GLY A 69 4.13 -3.79 5.32
N THR A 70 3.16 -4.54 5.81
CA THR A 70 2.78 -5.86 5.24
C THR A 70 2.03 -5.78 3.92
N SER A 71 1.86 -4.55 3.40
CA SER A 71 0.94 -4.21 2.33
C SER A 71 1.69 -3.60 1.15
N ASP A 72 1.22 -3.97 -0.04
CA ASP A 72 1.65 -3.34 -1.28
C ASP A 72 0.75 -2.15 -1.58
N LEU A 73 1.32 -0.95 -1.53
CA LEU A 73 0.61 0.30 -1.76
C LEU A 73 1.25 1.07 -2.91
N LEU A 74 0.56 2.10 -3.40
CA LEU A 74 1.13 2.99 -4.40
C LEU A 74 2.38 3.68 -3.84
N GLY A 75 3.48 3.63 -4.58
CA GLY A 75 4.73 4.32 -4.26
C GLY A 75 5.18 5.16 -5.45
N VAL A 76 5.85 6.27 -5.15
CA VAL A 76 6.51 7.12 -6.14
C VAL A 76 8.01 6.95 -5.96
N GLN A 77 8.68 6.40 -6.96
CA GLN A 77 10.14 6.30 -6.99
C GLN A 77 10.72 7.60 -7.54
N ILE A 78 11.78 8.08 -6.91
CA ILE A 78 12.53 9.28 -7.28
C ILE A 78 14.02 8.96 -7.37
N ASP A 79 14.77 9.76 -8.12
CA ASP A 79 16.23 9.67 -8.21
C ASP A 79 16.97 10.65 -7.27
N ALA A 80 16.22 11.43 -6.48
CA ALA A 80 16.79 12.25 -5.42
C ALA A 80 17.31 11.35 -4.30
N ALA A 81 18.50 11.66 -3.79
CA ALA A 81 19.07 10.94 -2.66
C ALA A 81 18.18 11.06 -1.41
N ILE A 82 17.84 9.91 -0.81
CA ILE A 82 17.17 9.81 0.49
C ILE A 82 18.13 9.10 1.45
N ASN A 83 18.56 9.82 2.48
CA ASN A 83 19.41 9.29 3.55
C ASN A 83 18.58 9.10 4.83
N ALA A 84 19.07 8.27 5.75
CA ALA A 84 18.50 8.17 7.09
C ALA A 84 18.38 9.57 7.72
N GLY A 85 17.23 9.85 8.32
CA GLY A 85 16.87 11.16 8.86
C GLY A 85 16.03 12.04 7.92
N ASN A 86 16.14 11.87 6.60
CA ASN A 86 15.24 12.55 5.66
C ASN A 86 13.87 11.85 5.57
N SER A 87 13.81 10.55 5.91
CA SER A 87 12.55 9.80 6.01
C SER A 87 11.58 10.45 6.99
N GLY A 88 10.33 10.60 6.59
CA GLY A 88 9.29 11.35 7.31
C GLY A 88 9.19 12.82 6.90
N GLY A 89 10.17 13.35 6.17
CA GLY A 89 10.13 14.70 5.60
C GLY A 89 9.24 14.80 4.35
N PRO A 90 8.80 16.01 3.96
CA PRO A 90 8.01 16.23 2.76
C PRO A 90 8.84 16.13 1.47
N ALA A 91 8.19 15.64 0.41
CA ALA A 91 8.64 15.77 -0.97
C ALA A 91 7.77 16.81 -1.70
N PHE A 92 8.38 17.76 -2.39
CA PHE A 92 7.71 18.90 -3.03
C PHE A 92 7.77 18.84 -4.55
N ASN A 93 6.71 19.33 -5.20
CA ASN A 93 6.77 19.73 -6.62
C ASN A 93 7.35 21.13 -6.80
N GLU A 94 7.51 21.58 -8.05
CA GLU A 94 8.03 22.92 -8.38
C GLU A 94 7.13 24.07 -7.91
N GLN A 95 5.85 23.79 -7.61
CA GLN A 95 4.89 24.78 -7.11
C GLN A 95 4.93 24.91 -5.57
N GLY A 96 5.79 24.13 -4.89
CA GLY A 96 5.88 24.13 -3.43
C GLY A 96 4.79 23.32 -2.72
N GLU A 97 4.01 22.52 -3.47
CA GLU A 97 3.02 21.61 -2.88
C GLU A 97 3.70 20.29 -2.48
N CYS A 98 3.28 19.73 -1.35
CA CYS A 98 3.76 18.44 -0.88
C CYS A 98 3.13 17.31 -1.69
N ILE A 99 3.92 16.58 -2.48
CA ILE A 99 3.48 15.42 -3.27
C ILE A 99 3.49 14.10 -2.48
N GLY A 100 4.05 14.10 -1.27
CA GLY A 100 4.11 12.93 -0.41
C GLY A 100 5.15 13.02 0.70
N VAL A 101 5.34 11.90 1.39
CA VAL A 101 6.31 11.76 2.49
C VAL A 101 7.48 10.91 2.01
N ALA A 102 8.70 11.42 2.13
CA ALA A 102 9.91 10.66 1.82
C ALA A 102 10.02 9.46 2.76
N PHE A 103 10.28 8.27 2.20
CA PHE A 103 10.53 7.09 3.00
C PHE A 103 11.62 6.23 2.37
N GLN A 104 12.40 5.59 3.23
CA GLN A 104 13.46 4.71 2.82
C GLN A 104 12.93 3.28 2.75
N VAL A 105 12.97 2.68 1.57
CA VAL A 105 12.77 1.23 1.44
C VAL A 105 14.10 0.56 1.72
N PHE A 106 14.11 -0.44 2.61
CA PHE A 106 15.23 -1.37 2.73
C PHE A 106 15.44 -2.09 1.39
N ARG A 107 16.40 -1.62 0.58
CA ARG A 107 16.94 -2.38 -0.55
C ARG A 107 18.45 -2.35 -0.50
N SER A 108 19.01 -3.50 -0.85
CA SER A 108 20.43 -3.87 -0.93
C SER A 108 21.38 -2.72 -1.21
N ASP A 109 22.55 -2.74 -0.55
CA ASP A 109 23.69 -1.81 -0.69
C ASP A 109 24.18 -1.59 -2.15
N GLU A 110 23.64 -2.34 -3.12
CA GLU A 110 23.96 -2.25 -4.55
C GLU A 110 23.10 -1.24 -5.34
N ALA A 111 22.04 -0.67 -4.76
CA ALA A 111 21.14 0.26 -5.45
C ALA A 111 21.40 1.72 -5.05
N GLU A 112 22.24 2.42 -5.83
CA GLU A 112 22.46 3.86 -5.66
C GLU A 112 21.28 4.70 -6.20
N ASN A 113 20.96 5.80 -5.52
CA ASN A 113 20.01 6.83 -5.97
C ASN A 113 18.57 6.35 -6.25
N ILE A 114 18.06 5.41 -5.45
CA ILE A 114 16.64 5.02 -5.47
C ILE A 114 15.97 5.50 -4.19
N GLY A 115 15.23 6.61 -4.29
CA GLY A 115 14.36 7.10 -3.23
C GLY A 115 12.91 6.69 -3.47
N TYR A 116 12.13 6.57 -2.38
CA TYR A 116 10.69 6.39 -2.47
C TYR A 116 9.94 7.47 -1.70
N VAL A 117 8.73 7.78 -2.19
CA VAL A 117 7.81 8.74 -1.60
C VAL A 117 6.44 8.08 -1.46
N ILE A 118 5.88 8.18 -0.26
CA ILE A 118 4.50 7.81 0.06
C ILE A 118 3.61 8.88 -0.55
N PRO A 119 2.86 8.61 -1.62
CA PRO A 119 2.17 9.65 -2.36
C PRO A 119 1.00 10.24 -1.56
N THR A 120 0.60 11.46 -1.92
CA THR A 120 -0.54 12.15 -1.30
C THR A 120 -1.85 11.36 -1.33
N THR A 121 -2.03 10.45 -2.28
CA THR A 121 -3.21 9.56 -2.32
C THR A 121 -3.24 8.58 -1.14
N VAL A 122 -2.10 8.03 -0.73
CA VAL A 122 -1.97 7.15 0.44
C VAL A 122 -2.07 7.98 1.73
N VAL A 123 -1.41 9.14 1.78
CA VAL A 123 -1.53 10.07 2.92
C VAL A 123 -2.99 10.51 3.13
N SER A 124 -3.68 10.87 2.06
CA SER A 124 -5.10 11.27 2.11
C SER A 124 -5.99 10.14 2.58
N HIS A 125 -5.73 8.91 2.15
CA HIS A 125 -6.45 7.73 2.63
C HIS A 125 -6.30 7.57 4.15
N PHE A 126 -5.07 7.56 4.65
CA PHE A 126 -4.75 7.48 6.08
C PHE A 126 -5.45 8.58 6.91
N LEU A 127 -5.37 9.84 6.47
CA LEU A 127 -5.99 10.96 7.16
C LEU A 127 -7.53 10.87 7.16
N ASN A 128 -8.13 10.47 6.03
CA ASN A 128 -9.57 10.32 5.91
C ASN A 128 -10.11 9.15 6.72
N ASP A 129 -9.37 8.04 6.76
CA ASP A 129 -9.68 6.88 7.59
C ASP A 129 -9.74 7.27 9.07
N TYR A 130 -8.68 7.90 9.58
CA TYR A 130 -8.65 8.39 10.96
C TYR A 130 -9.78 9.40 11.24
N ARG A 131 -10.03 10.34 10.33
CA ARG A 131 -11.10 11.34 10.51
C ARG A 131 -12.48 10.70 10.63
N LYS A 132 -12.76 9.65 9.84
CA LYS A 132 -14.07 8.96 9.85
C LYS A 132 -14.24 8.06 11.08
N ASN A 133 -13.18 7.37 11.47
CA ASN A 133 -13.26 6.26 12.43
C ASN A 133 -12.72 6.60 13.82
N GLY A 134 -12.03 7.74 13.98
CA GLY A 134 -11.31 8.11 15.21
C GLY A 134 -10.08 7.24 15.49
N LYS A 135 -9.74 6.32 14.58
CA LYS A 135 -8.60 5.41 14.64
C LYS A 135 -8.24 4.94 13.23
N TYR A 136 -7.02 4.44 13.06
CA TYR A 136 -6.62 3.78 11.82
C TYR A 136 -7.27 2.40 11.70
N THR A 137 -7.84 2.08 10.54
CA THR A 137 -8.54 0.82 10.24
C THR A 137 -7.85 -0.04 9.18
N GLY A 138 -6.78 0.45 8.54
CA GLY A 138 -5.97 -0.34 7.63
C GLY A 138 -6.35 -0.21 6.15
N PHE A 139 -5.48 -0.73 5.29
CA PHE A 139 -5.76 -0.89 3.87
C PHE A 139 -6.45 -2.23 3.62
N PRO A 140 -7.61 -2.24 2.94
CA PRO A 140 -8.31 -3.48 2.71
C PRO A 140 -7.67 -4.29 1.58
N CYS A 141 -7.87 -5.61 1.61
CA CYS A 141 -7.44 -6.53 0.57
C CYS A 141 -8.58 -7.47 0.16
N LEU A 142 -8.44 -8.09 -1.00
CA LEU A 142 -9.40 -9.09 -1.49
C LEU A 142 -9.20 -10.48 -0.86
N GLY A 143 -8.01 -10.76 -0.31
CA GLY A 143 -7.70 -12.06 0.31
C GLY A 143 -7.63 -13.21 -0.70
N VAL A 144 -7.04 -12.98 -1.88
CA VAL A 144 -6.91 -14.00 -2.94
C VAL A 144 -5.48 -14.13 -3.44
N LEU A 145 -5.09 -15.36 -3.75
CA LEU A 145 -3.88 -15.66 -4.50
C LEU A 145 -4.24 -15.78 -5.99
N LEU A 146 -3.56 -15.00 -6.82
CA LEU A 146 -3.86 -14.87 -8.24
C LEU A 146 -2.75 -15.47 -9.10
N GLN A 147 -3.12 -16.00 -10.27
CA GLN A 147 -2.20 -16.45 -11.31
C GLN A 147 -2.54 -15.70 -12.62
N LYS A 148 -1.50 -15.22 -13.30
CA LYS A 148 -1.61 -14.60 -14.62
C LYS A 148 -2.09 -15.58 -15.68
N LEU A 149 -2.73 -15.06 -16.71
CA LEU A 149 -3.33 -15.84 -17.80
C LEU A 149 -2.71 -15.51 -19.17
N GLU A 150 -1.39 -15.35 -19.25
CA GLU A 150 -0.69 -15.01 -20.49
C GLU A 150 -0.75 -16.15 -21.52
N ASN A 151 -0.76 -17.39 -21.05
CA ASN A 151 -0.77 -18.60 -21.89
C ASN A 151 -2.15 -18.82 -22.57
N PRO A 152 -2.22 -18.87 -23.91
CA PRO A 152 -3.50 -19.08 -24.63
C PRO A 152 -4.19 -20.40 -24.32
N ALA A 153 -3.45 -21.52 -24.22
CA ALA A 153 -4.03 -22.84 -23.94
C ALA A 153 -4.66 -22.90 -22.54
N LEU A 154 -4.06 -22.21 -21.55
CA LEU A 154 -4.65 -22.08 -20.23
C LEU A 154 -5.98 -21.32 -20.28
N ARG A 155 -6.05 -20.20 -21.01
CA ARG A 155 -7.29 -19.43 -21.20
C ARG A 155 -8.37 -20.24 -21.88
N GLU A 156 -8.03 -20.98 -22.93
CA GLU A 156 -8.94 -21.87 -23.65
C GLU A 156 -9.48 -22.96 -22.72
N SER A 157 -8.62 -23.59 -21.90
CA SER A 157 -9.04 -24.62 -20.95
C SER A 157 -10.02 -24.11 -19.89
N LEU A 158 -9.91 -22.82 -19.55
CA LEU A 158 -10.77 -22.11 -18.59
C LEU A 158 -11.99 -21.45 -19.25
N LYS A 159 -12.12 -21.56 -20.58
CA LYS A 159 -13.17 -20.91 -21.39
C LYS A 159 -13.19 -19.39 -21.23
N VAL A 160 -12.01 -18.77 -21.15
CA VAL A 160 -11.86 -17.31 -21.11
C VAL A 160 -11.78 -16.80 -22.55
N PRO A 161 -12.77 -16.01 -23.02
CA PRO A 161 -12.89 -15.66 -24.44
C PRO A 161 -11.91 -14.58 -24.91
N SER A 162 -11.35 -13.80 -23.99
CA SER A 162 -10.46 -12.66 -24.27
C SER A 162 -9.09 -12.83 -23.61
N SER A 163 -8.14 -11.95 -23.93
CA SER A 163 -6.83 -11.83 -23.26
C SER A 163 -6.94 -11.05 -21.93
N GLU A 164 -7.95 -11.37 -21.12
CA GLU A 164 -8.26 -10.66 -19.88
C GLU A 164 -8.40 -11.61 -18.70
N GLY A 165 -8.20 -11.02 -17.52
CA GLY A 165 -8.47 -11.62 -16.24
C GLY A 165 -7.32 -12.41 -15.64
N VAL A 166 -7.50 -12.74 -14.37
CA VAL A 166 -6.53 -13.46 -13.54
C VAL A 166 -7.20 -14.60 -12.80
N LEU A 167 -6.53 -15.75 -12.75
CA LEU A 167 -7.06 -16.97 -12.15
C LEU A 167 -6.92 -16.95 -10.62
N VAL A 168 -8.01 -17.21 -9.91
CA VAL A 168 -8.03 -17.42 -8.47
C VAL A 168 -7.45 -18.81 -8.16
N ARG A 169 -6.29 -18.83 -7.52
CA ARG A 169 -5.60 -20.06 -7.07
C ARG A 169 -6.02 -20.47 -5.67
N ARG A 170 -6.23 -19.50 -4.80
CA ARG A 170 -6.61 -19.68 -3.41
C ARG A 170 -7.39 -18.46 -2.94
N VAL A 171 -8.34 -18.69 -2.05
CA VAL A 171 -9.01 -17.64 -1.29
C VAL A 171 -8.65 -17.85 0.18
N GLU A 172 -8.31 -16.76 0.88
CA GLU A 172 -8.03 -16.82 2.30
C GLU A 172 -9.30 -17.17 3.08
N PRO A 173 -9.29 -18.19 3.96
CA PRO A 173 -10.48 -18.60 4.70
C PRO A 173 -11.09 -17.50 5.58
N THR A 174 -10.26 -16.56 6.04
CA THR A 174 -10.68 -15.43 6.89
C THR A 174 -11.17 -14.22 6.08
N ALA A 175 -11.01 -14.22 4.75
CA ALA A 175 -11.46 -13.13 3.90
C ALA A 175 -12.93 -13.31 3.52
N PRO A 176 -13.75 -12.24 3.51
CA PRO A 176 -15.16 -12.31 3.08
C PRO A 176 -15.33 -12.90 1.68
N ALA A 177 -14.34 -12.70 0.82
CA ALA A 177 -14.29 -13.23 -0.54
C ALA A 177 -14.42 -14.76 -0.59
N SER A 178 -14.07 -15.50 0.47
CA SER A 178 -14.22 -16.97 0.54
C SER A 178 -15.65 -17.47 0.41
N SER A 179 -16.63 -16.62 0.70
CA SER A 179 -18.06 -16.93 0.55
C SER A 179 -18.58 -16.79 -0.89
N VAL A 180 -17.87 -16.06 -1.75
CA VAL A 180 -18.34 -15.71 -3.10
C VAL A 180 -17.38 -16.12 -4.22
N LEU A 181 -16.08 -16.14 -3.96
CA LEU A 181 -15.03 -16.60 -4.87
C LEU A 181 -14.57 -18.01 -4.49
N ARG A 182 -14.10 -18.75 -5.49
CA ARG A 182 -13.50 -20.08 -5.30
C ARG A 182 -12.31 -20.28 -6.23
N LYS A 183 -11.47 -21.27 -5.89
CA LYS A 183 -10.37 -21.70 -6.76
C LYS A 183 -10.94 -22.08 -8.14
N GLY A 184 -10.31 -21.57 -9.19
CA GLY A 184 -10.76 -21.80 -10.57
C GLY A 184 -11.55 -20.64 -11.18
N ASP A 185 -12.03 -19.70 -10.38
CA ASP A 185 -12.65 -18.49 -10.92
C ASP A 185 -11.61 -17.62 -11.61
N VAL A 186 -12.01 -16.93 -12.68
CA VAL A 186 -11.18 -15.92 -13.34
C VAL A 186 -11.80 -14.56 -13.07
N ILE A 187 -11.07 -13.67 -12.39
CA ILE A 187 -11.52 -12.28 -12.15
C ILE A 187 -11.23 -11.48 -13.41
N THR A 188 -12.27 -10.94 -14.04
CA THR A 188 -12.18 -10.17 -15.29
C THR A 188 -12.37 -8.68 -15.09
N SER A 189 -13.07 -8.25 -14.03
CA SER A 189 -13.21 -6.83 -13.71
C SER A 189 -13.35 -6.57 -12.21
N PHE A 190 -13.01 -5.36 -11.78
CA PHE A 190 -13.22 -4.86 -10.42
C PHE A 190 -13.85 -3.46 -10.49
N ASP A 191 -15.02 -3.28 -9.87
CA ASP A 191 -15.82 -2.06 -9.92
C ASP A 191 -15.99 -1.50 -11.34
N GLY A 192 -16.20 -2.40 -12.31
CA GLY A 192 -16.36 -2.07 -13.72
C GLY A 192 -15.05 -1.83 -14.49
N VAL A 193 -13.90 -1.84 -13.83
CA VAL A 193 -12.58 -1.73 -14.47
C VAL A 193 -12.08 -3.10 -14.91
N SER A 194 -11.80 -3.27 -16.20
CA SER A 194 -11.27 -4.53 -16.76
C SER A 194 -9.86 -4.83 -16.25
N VAL A 195 -9.65 -6.09 -15.86
CA VAL A 195 -8.35 -6.62 -15.42
C VAL A 195 -7.71 -7.37 -16.60
N GLY A 196 -6.50 -7.01 -16.99
CA GLY A 196 -5.76 -7.70 -18.06
C GLY A 196 -5.19 -9.05 -17.61
N CYS A 197 -4.73 -9.86 -18.57
CA CYS A 197 -4.13 -11.18 -18.29
C CYS A 197 -2.90 -11.14 -17.36
N GLU A 198 -2.23 -9.99 -17.31
CA GLU A 198 -1.09 -9.71 -16.44
C GLU A 198 -1.45 -9.30 -15.01
N GLY A 199 -2.74 -9.17 -14.71
CA GLY A 199 -3.20 -8.60 -13.44
C GLY A 199 -3.00 -7.09 -13.35
N THR A 200 -2.98 -6.40 -14.49
CA THR A 200 -2.90 -4.94 -14.57
C THR A 200 -4.24 -4.33 -14.98
N VAL A 201 -4.48 -3.09 -14.54
CA VAL A 201 -5.66 -2.29 -14.88
C VAL A 201 -5.23 -0.95 -15.49
N PRO A 202 -6.09 -0.27 -16.26
CA PRO A 202 -5.83 1.12 -16.67
C PRO A 202 -5.62 2.00 -15.43
N PHE A 203 -4.62 2.88 -15.47
CA PHE A 203 -4.26 3.75 -14.35
C PHE A 203 -4.46 5.22 -14.69
N ARG A 204 -3.74 5.68 -15.71
CA ARG A 204 -3.76 7.04 -16.28
C ARG A 204 -3.74 6.90 -17.79
N SER A 205 -3.78 8.04 -18.51
CA SER A 205 -3.77 8.17 -19.97
C SER A 205 -3.36 6.90 -20.72
N THR A 206 -2.07 6.54 -20.70
CA THR A 206 -1.53 5.34 -21.37
C THR A 206 -0.89 4.34 -20.40
N GLU A 207 -0.97 4.60 -19.09
CA GLU A 207 -0.27 3.82 -18.07
C GLU A 207 -1.16 2.69 -17.53
N ARG A 208 -0.53 1.57 -17.18
CA ARG A 208 -1.18 0.44 -16.52
C ARG A 208 -0.54 0.23 -15.15
N ILE A 209 -1.34 -0.16 -14.17
CA ILE A 209 -0.88 -0.43 -12.81
C ILE A 209 -1.37 -1.79 -12.34
N ALA A 210 -0.73 -2.36 -11.32
CA ALA A 210 -1.19 -3.60 -10.70
C ALA A 210 -2.63 -3.45 -10.19
N PHE A 211 -3.46 -4.47 -10.42
CA PHE A 211 -4.85 -4.55 -9.97
C PHE A 211 -5.01 -4.24 -8.46
N ARG A 212 -4.01 -4.59 -7.64
CA ARG A 212 -3.95 -4.31 -6.19
C ARG A 212 -4.14 -2.82 -5.84
N TYR A 213 -3.82 -1.91 -6.76
CA TYR A 213 -4.07 -0.48 -6.59
C TYR A 213 -5.55 -0.17 -6.36
N LEU A 214 -6.47 -0.79 -7.12
CA LEU A 214 -7.91 -0.53 -6.97
C LEU A 214 -8.42 -1.00 -5.61
N THR A 215 -7.88 -2.11 -5.10
CA THR A 215 -8.24 -2.61 -3.78
C THR A 215 -7.74 -1.70 -2.66
N SER A 216 -6.51 -1.17 -2.78
CA SER A 216 -5.93 -0.31 -1.73
C SER A 216 -6.51 1.11 -1.71
N GLN A 217 -7.19 1.55 -2.75
CA GLN A 217 -7.91 2.83 -2.72
C GLN A 217 -9.22 2.80 -1.91
N LYS A 218 -9.74 1.61 -1.61
CA LYS A 218 -10.95 1.41 -0.82
C LYS A 218 -10.65 1.51 0.68
N TYR A 219 -11.69 1.66 1.49
CA TYR A 219 -11.60 1.61 2.95
C TYR A 219 -12.08 0.25 3.49
N ALA A 220 -11.66 -0.10 4.71
CA ALA A 220 -12.15 -1.28 5.39
C ALA A 220 -13.69 -1.24 5.52
N GLY A 221 -14.36 -2.32 5.10
CA GLY A 221 -15.81 -2.42 5.09
C GLY A 221 -16.47 -2.00 3.76
N ASP A 222 -15.73 -1.42 2.83
CA ASP A 222 -16.26 -1.12 1.49
C ASP A 222 -16.64 -2.40 0.74
N VAL A 223 -17.68 -2.29 -0.08
CA VAL A 223 -18.11 -3.35 -1.00
C VAL A 223 -17.42 -3.14 -2.36
N ALA A 224 -16.88 -4.22 -2.90
CA ALA A 224 -16.35 -4.28 -4.26
C ALA A 224 -17.20 -5.21 -5.13
N GLN A 225 -17.47 -4.80 -6.37
CA GLN A 225 -18.13 -5.58 -7.39
C GLN A 225 -17.08 -6.24 -8.29
N LEU A 226 -17.13 -7.56 -8.42
CA LEU A 226 -16.22 -8.33 -9.26
C LEU A 226 -16.97 -8.90 -10.46
N GLY A 227 -16.41 -8.74 -11.64
CA GLY A 227 -16.76 -9.55 -12.80
C GLY A 227 -15.90 -10.81 -12.77
N ILE A 228 -16.54 -11.98 -12.88
CA ILE A 228 -15.83 -13.26 -12.88
C ILE A 228 -16.31 -14.16 -14.01
N ILE A 229 -15.46 -15.09 -14.41
CA ILE A 229 -15.81 -16.25 -15.22
C ILE A 229 -15.68 -17.50 -14.35
N ARG A 230 -16.73 -18.31 -14.30
CA ARG A 230 -16.80 -19.57 -13.56
C ARG A 230 -17.35 -20.65 -14.47
N GLU A 231 -16.51 -21.65 -14.77
CA GLU A 231 -16.87 -22.76 -15.67
C GLU A 231 -17.31 -22.29 -17.09
N GLY A 232 -16.83 -21.13 -17.51
CA GLY A 232 -17.21 -20.47 -18.78
C GLY A 232 -18.40 -19.52 -18.70
N ASN A 233 -19.07 -19.44 -17.55
CA ASN A 233 -20.19 -18.51 -17.34
C ASN A 233 -19.69 -17.17 -16.78
N VAL A 234 -20.09 -16.07 -17.42
CA VAL A 234 -19.82 -14.71 -16.94
C VAL A 234 -20.79 -14.37 -15.80
N MET A 235 -20.26 -13.91 -14.68
CA MET A 235 -21.04 -13.59 -13.48
C MET A 235 -20.55 -12.29 -12.86
N LYS A 236 -21.41 -11.66 -12.06
CA LYS A 236 -21.03 -10.57 -11.17
C LYS A 236 -21.24 -11.01 -9.73
N VAL A 237 -20.24 -10.79 -8.88
CA VAL A 237 -20.32 -11.05 -7.45
C VAL A 237 -19.93 -9.79 -6.68
N GLN A 238 -20.33 -9.71 -5.42
CA GLN A 238 -19.94 -8.63 -4.52
C GLN A 238 -19.27 -9.22 -3.30
N THR A 239 -18.25 -8.54 -2.79
CA THR A 239 -17.61 -8.89 -1.52
C THR A 239 -17.27 -7.64 -0.75
N ILE A 240 -17.33 -7.75 0.57
CA ILE A 240 -16.78 -6.74 1.48
C ILE A 240 -15.26 -6.91 1.49
N LEU A 241 -14.53 -5.81 1.57
CA LEU A 241 -13.08 -5.80 1.71
C LEU A 241 -12.67 -5.48 3.16
N HIS A 242 -11.71 -6.24 3.67
CA HIS A 242 -11.15 -6.03 5.01
C HIS A 242 -9.63 -6.07 4.95
N PRO A 243 -8.95 -5.44 5.92
CA PRO A 243 -7.51 -5.62 6.10
C PRO A 243 -7.16 -7.09 6.26
N ARG A 244 -5.95 -7.43 5.82
CA ARG A 244 -5.47 -8.81 5.85
C ARG A 244 -5.24 -9.25 7.30
N LYS A 245 -5.70 -10.46 7.64
CA LYS A 245 -5.37 -11.07 8.94
C LYS A 245 -4.16 -11.99 8.78
N HIS A 246 -3.06 -11.61 9.40
CA HIS A 246 -1.83 -12.38 9.38
C HIS A 246 -1.87 -13.47 10.47
N LEU A 247 -1.52 -14.70 10.10
CA LEU A 247 -1.38 -15.80 11.06
C LEU A 247 -0.17 -15.58 11.99
N VAL A 248 0.94 -15.11 11.42
CA VAL A 248 2.12 -14.61 12.13
C VAL A 248 2.15 -13.10 11.86
N PRO A 249 1.81 -12.25 12.85
CA PRO A 249 1.72 -10.81 12.65
C PRO A 249 3.10 -10.15 12.62
N PHE A 250 3.19 -9.07 11.84
CA PHE A 250 4.42 -8.26 11.68
C PHE A 250 4.54 -7.14 12.71
N ASN A 251 3.47 -6.87 13.44
CA ASN A 251 3.41 -5.86 14.48
C ASN A 251 2.71 -6.43 15.72
N VAL A 252 3.02 -5.85 16.87
CA VAL A 252 2.44 -6.23 18.16
C VAL A 252 1.59 -5.09 18.69
N ASP A 253 0.68 -4.52 17.88
CA ASP A 253 -0.29 -3.45 18.23
C ASP A 253 0.19 -2.36 19.25
N GLY A 254 1.49 -2.04 19.25
CA GLY A 254 2.12 -1.14 20.23
C GLY A 254 2.17 -1.61 21.69
N GLY A 255 1.78 -2.86 21.99
CA GLY A 255 1.77 -3.45 23.33
C GLY A 255 2.95 -4.39 23.62
N GLN A 256 2.99 -4.91 24.85
CA GLN A 256 3.92 -5.99 25.21
C GLN A 256 3.45 -7.31 24.59
N PRO A 257 4.35 -8.13 24.01
CA PRO A 257 4.03 -9.47 23.57
C PRO A 257 3.41 -10.29 24.71
N SER A 258 2.31 -10.97 24.43
CA SER A 258 1.66 -11.84 25.41
C SER A 258 2.51 -13.09 25.66
N TYR A 259 2.63 -13.51 26.92
CA TYR A 259 3.33 -14.76 27.26
C TYR A 259 2.63 -15.50 28.40
N LEU A 260 2.89 -16.80 28.52
CA LEU A 260 2.42 -17.67 29.59
C LEU A 260 3.59 -18.52 30.09
N ILE A 261 3.76 -18.62 31.41
CA ILE A 261 4.79 -19.48 32.02
C ILE A 261 4.13 -20.61 32.79
N VAL A 262 4.48 -21.86 32.47
CA VAL A 262 4.00 -23.06 33.16
C VAL A 262 5.18 -23.97 33.47
N ALA A 263 5.43 -24.24 34.75
CA ALA A 263 6.52 -25.12 35.21
C ALA A 263 7.91 -24.75 34.63
N GLY A 264 8.17 -23.46 34.41
CA GLY A 264 9.41 -22.95 33.81
C GLY A 264 9.43 -22.93 32.27
N LEU A 265 8.40 -23.44 31.59
CA LEU A 265 8.24 -23.32 30.13
C LEU A 265 7.55 -22.01 29.78
N VAL A 266 8.11 -21.24 28.86
CA VAL A 266 7.58 -19.96 28.39
C VAL A 266 6.92 -20.14 27.03
N PHE A 267 5.66 -19.76 26.92
CA PHE A 267 4.87 -19.78 25.69
C PHE A 267 4.59 -18.35 25.26
N THR A 268 4.76 -18.04 23.98
CA THR A 268 4.42 -16.76 23.36
C THR A 268 3.83 -17.01 21.97
N PRO A 269 2.89 -16.19 21.47
CA PRO A 269 2.55 -16.19 20.07
C PRO A 269 3.79 -15.95 19.20
N LEU A 270 3.88 -16.67 18.08
CA LEU A 270 4.90 -16.42 17.08
C LEU A 270 4.54 -15.13 16.32
N THR A 271 5.49 -14.20 16.24
CA THR A 271 5.39 -12.94 15.50
C THR A 271 6.66 -12.74 14.69
N GLU A 272 6.61 -11.94 13.62
CA GLU A 272 7.82 -11.66 12.83
C GLU A 272 8.91 -10.97 13.67
N PRO A 273 8.60 -9.99 14.55
CA PRO A 273 9.59 -9.43 15.46
C PRO A 273 10.18 -10.42 16.49
N PHE A 274 9.57 -11.59 16.68
CA PHE A 274 10.12 -12.64 17.55
C PHE A 274 11.08 -13.58 16.79
N ILE A 275 10.99 -13.62 15.45
CA ILE A 275 11.82 -14.45 14.59
C ILE A 275 13.19 -13.79 14.34
N GLU A 276 13.21 -12.46 14.22
CA GLU A 276 14.42 -11.63 14.09
C GLU A 276 15.26 -11.58 15.37
#